data_AF-A0A8H3EPW7-F1
#
_entry.id   AF-A0A8H3EPW7-F1
#
_cell.length_a   1.000
_cell.length_b   1.000
_cell.length_c   1.000
_cell.angle_alpha   90.00
_cell.angle_beta   90.00
_cell.angle_gamma   90.00
#
_symmetry.space_group_name_H-M   'P 1'
#
loop_
_entity.id
_entity.type
_entity.pdbx_description
1 polymer ?
#
loop_
_entity_poly.entity_id
_entity_poly.type
_entity_poly.pdbx_seq_one_letter_code
_entity_poly.pdbx_strand_id
1 'polypeptide(L)'
;MSTPRAIRQVFHAIEQSEGVGARVRRSIGTPKLRNFSPFLMLDHFTSSPGAGFPDHPHRGQETISYVLQGAIDHEDFAGNAGTIEAGDLQFMTAGRGIMHAEMPRNNADGTPNIGMQLWVDLPEKLKLCEPRYRDLRAKEIPQIEVDDGKVTIKIISGQSHGTDSVQELAYTPVWIFDVTIKPGGKVTQELPGGWNAFAYTLSGTALFGTTGKDQQTVEKFHNVVFEQKGDAVTVEVDPSAEEESRFILVAGLPLDQKVVQYGPFVLNSQEQVYQAMLDYQSHSNGFERAAGWRSEIGKSMVH
;
A
#
# COMPACT_ATOMS: atom_id res chain seq x y z
N MET A 1 10.48 -0.24 -28.17
CA MET A 1 11.39 0.40 -27.19
C MET A 1 10.51 1.15 -26.22
N SER A 2 10.64 0.86 -24.94
CA SER A 2 9.93 1.59 -23.89
C SER A 2 10.44 3.02 -23.78
N THR A 3 9.55 3.94 -23.41
CA THR A 3 9.82 5.35 -23.15
C THR A 3 9.93 5.56 -21.64
N PRO A 4 11.09 6.00 -21.12
CA PRO A 4 11.25 6.17 -19.68
C PRO A 4 10.40 7.31 -19.14
N ARG A 5 9.88 7.12 -17.93
CA ARG A 5 9.17 8.13 -17.15
C ARG A 5 10.16 9.02 -16.43
N ALA A 6 9.96 10.34 -16.53
CA ALA A 6 10.72 11.31 -15.75
C ALA A 6 10.28 11.28 -14.27
N ILE A 7 11.18 11.66 -13.37
CA ILE A 7 10.86 11.87 -11.96
C ILE A 7 10.14 13.21 -11.83
N ARG A 8 8.90 13.19 -11.31
CA ARG A 8 8.13 14.38 -10.99
C ARG A 8 8.58 15.00 -9.67
N GLN A 9 8.76 14.16 -8.65
CA GLN A 9 9.10 14.62 -7.30
C GLN A 9 9.70 13.49 -6.48
N VAL A 10 10.69 13.82 -5.65
CA VAL A 10 11.20 12.92 -4.60
C VAL A 10 11.02 13.60 -3.25
N PHE A 11 10.54 12.87 -2.25
CA PHE A 11 10.43 13.41 -0.89
C PHE A 11 10.46 12.33 0.18
N HIS A 12 11.07 12.67 1.31
CA HIS A 12 11.11 11.81 2.49
C HIS A 12 9.72 11.65 3.12
N ALA A 13 9.40 10.41 3.52
CA ALA A 13 8.19 10.06 4.24
C ALA A 13 8.35 10.35 5.74
N ILE A 14 7.42 11.11 6.29
CA ILE A 14 7.55 11.65 7.65
C ILE A 14 6.95 10.66 8.63
N GLU A 15 7.65 10.43 9.74
CA GLU A 15 7.14 9.59 10.83
C GLU A 15 6.08 10.33 11.65
N GLN A 16 4.97 9.65 11.93
CA GLN A 16 3.89 10.14 12.78
C GLN A 16 3.28 8.99 13.57
N SER A 17 2.54 9.33 14.64
CA SER A 17 1.78 8.35 15.42
C SER A 17 0.40 8.14 14.80
N GLU A 18 -0.08 6.90 14.80
CA GLU A 18 -1.42 6.51 14.36
C GLU A 18 -1.95 5.40 15.29
N GLY A 19 -3.25 5.13 15.25
CA GLY A 19 -3.88 4.11 16.08
C GLY A 19 -3.58 4.30 17.57
N VAL A 20 -3.16 3.23 18.25
CA VAL A 20 -2.67 3.28 19.64
C VAL A 20 -1.24 2.78 19.66
N GLY A 21 -0.30 3.68 19.96
CA GLY A 21 1.13 3.34 20.10
C GLY A 21 1.88 3.00 18.80
N ALA A 22 1.19 2.92 17.66
CA ALA A 22 1.80 2.59 16.37
C ALA A 22 2.49 3.81 15.74
N ARG A 23 3.55 3.55 14.98
CA ARG A 23 4.31 4.58 14.25
C ARG A 23 4.27 4.25 12.76
N VAL A 24 3.98 5.26 11.96
CA VAL A 24 3.93 5.13 10.50
C VAL A 24 4.78 6.20 9.84
N ARG A 25 5.43 5.85 8.73
CA ARG A 25 6.02 6.82 7.79
C ARG A 25 5.02 7.06 6.67
N ARG A 26 4.38 8.23 6.69
CA ARG A 26 3.39 8.60 5.67
C ARG A 26 4.04 9.33 4.51
N SER A 27 3.76 8.88 3.28
CA SER A 27 4.20 9.57 2.06
C SER A 27 3.04 10.20 1.29
N ILE A 28 2.15 9.38 0.72
CA ILE A 28 0.87 9.82 0.14
C ILE A 28 -0.10 10.05 1.29
N GLY A 29 -0.87 11.14 1.24
CA GLY A 29 -1.72 11.60 2.35
C GLY A 29 -1.11 12.74 3.16
N THR A 30 0.12 13.18 2.82
CA THR A 30 0.78 14.34 3.46
C THR A 30 0.48 15.64 2.71
N PRO A 31 0.77 16.83 3.28
CA PRO A 31 0.64 18.08 2.54
C PRO A 31 1.46 18.16 1.24
N LYS A 32 2.57 17.40 1.14
CA LYS A 32 3.39 17.32 -0.08
C LYS A 32 2.71 16.56 -1.21
N LEU A 33 1.84 15.59 -0.88
CA LEU A 33 1.11 14.77 -1.84
C LEU A 33 -0.17 14.26 -1.18
N ARG A 34 -1.20 15.13 -1.13
CA ARG A 34 -2.44 14.85 -0.36
C ARG A 34 -3.17 13.60 -0.83
N ASN A 35 -3.13 13.35 -2.14
CA ASN A 35 -3.50 12.10 -2.80
C ASN A 35 -2.79 12.07 -4.16
N PHE A 36 -2.76 10.91 -4.78
CA PHE A 36 -2.20 10.69 -6.10
C PHE A 36 -3.01 9.60 -6.82
N SER A 37 -4.15 9.99 -7.41
CA SER A 37 -5.15 9.07 -7.97
C SER A 37 -4.53 7.88 -8.72
N PRO A 38 -4.91 6.63 -8.40
CA PRO A 38 -5.98 6.24 -7.48
C PRO A 38 -5.53 6.14 -6.01
N PHE A 39 -4.30 6.50 -5.66
CA PHE A 39 -3.75 6.31 -4.32
C PHE A 39 -4.15 7.43 -3.37
N LEU A 40 -4.70 7.05 -2.22
CA LEU A 40 -5.21 7.98 -1.21
C LEU A 40 -4.22 8.18 -0.07
N MET A 41 -3.53 7.10 0.32
CA MET A 41 -2.60 7.08 1.45
C MET A 41 -1.56 5.98 1.24
N LEU A 42 -0.34 6.22 1.69
CA LEU A 42 0.67 5.18 1.83
C LEU A 42 1.43 5.36 3.13
N ASP A 43 1.31 4.36 3.99
CA ASP A 43 2.03 4.25 5.25
C ASP A 43 2.99 3.06 5.22
N HIS A 44 4.23 3.28 5.66
CA HIS A 44 5.16 2.24 6.08
C HIS A 44 5.14 2.19 7.60
N PHE A 45 4.49 1.17 8.18
CA PHE A 45 4.29 1.06 9.61
C PHE A 45 5.37 0.23 10.31
N THR A 46 5.64 0.58 11.56
CA THR A 46 6.39 -0.22 12.52
C THR A 46 5.56 -0.29 13.80
N SER A 47 5.10 -1.48 14.15
CA SER A 47 4.19 -1.70 15.28
C SER A 47 4.83 -2.66 16.27
N SER A 48 5.23 -2.11 17.42
CA SER A 48 5.73 -2.88 18.55
C SER A 48 4.61 -3.68 19.23
N PRO A 49 4.94 -4.74 19.99
CA PRO A 49 3.98 -5.39 20.89
C PRO A 49 3.20 -4.39 21.75
N GLY A 50 1.87 -4.55 21.81
CA GLY A 50 0.97 -3.66 22.56
C GLY A 50 0.61 -2.34 21.87
N ALA A 51 1.04 -2.14 20.63
CA ALA A 51 0.56 -1.10 19.72
C ALA A 51 -0.34 -1.71 18.62
N GLY A 52 -1.11 -0.91 17.89
CA GLY A 52 -1.86 -1.38 16.73
C GLY A 52 -2.99 -0.45 16.30
N PHE A 53 -3.89 -0.99 15.49
CA PHE A 53 -5.06 -0.28 14.95
C PHE A 53 -6.32 -1.00 15.46
N PRO A 54 -6.86 -0.60 16.64
CA PRO A 54 -8.07 -1.20 17.18
C PRO A 54 -9.28 -0.83 16.32
N ASP A 55 -10.47 -1.28 16.70
CA ASP A 55 -11.74 -1.12 15.99
C ASP A 55 -11.90 0.27 15.32
N HIS A 56 -11.87 0.29 14.00
CA HIS A 56 -12.04 1.49 13.20
C HIS A 56 -12.80 1.21 11.89
N PRO A 57 -13.55 2.19 11.37
CA PRO A 57 -14.34 1.98 10.15
C PRO A 57 -13.56 2.36 8.87
N HIS A 58 -14.06 1.91 7.72
CA HIS A 58 -13.73 2.42 6.38
C HIS A 58 -14.96 2.43 5.45
N ARG A 59 -14.99 3.33 4.45
CA ARG A 59 -16.01 3.35 3.38
C ARG A 59 -15.50 4.04 2.11
N GLY A 60 -15.66 3.36 0.97
CA GLY A 60 -15.41 3.91 -0.36
C GLY A 60 -14.00 3.75 -0.92
N GLN A 61 -13.15 2.95 -0.26
CA GLN A 61 -11.79 2.63 -0.70
C GLN A 61 -11.48 1.13 -0.57
N GLU A 62 -10.34 0.72 -1.13
CA GLU A 62 -9.66 -0.53 -0.82
C GLU A 62 -8.45 -0.23 0.07
N THR A 63 -8.15 -1.09 1.04
CA THR A 63 -6.90 -1.08 1.79
C THR A 63 -6.08 -2.31 1.40
N ILE A 64 -4.80 -2.10 1.13
CA ILE A 64 -3.87 -3.16 0.76
C ILE A 64 -2.78 -3.18 1.83
N SER A 65 -2.83 -4.20 2.69
CA SER A 65 -1.86 -4.41 3.76
C SER A 65 -0.81 -5.42 3.28
N TYR A 66 0.47 -5.06 3.32
CA TYR A 66 1.61 -5.92 2.97
C TYR A 66 2.55 -6.06 4.15
N VAL A 67 2.69 -7.27 4.71
CA VAL A 67 3.55 -7.49 5.88
C VAL A 67 4.97 -7.83 5.41
N LEU A 68 5.94 -7.00 5.82
CA LEU A 68 7.35 -7.15 5.48
C LEU A 68 8.11 -7.99 6.52
N GLN A 69 7.73 -7.87 7.79
CA GLN A 69 8.32 -8.59 8.92
C GLN A 69 7.26 -8.85 10.00
N GLY A 70 7.29 -10.06 10.57
CA GLY A 70 6.38 -10.49 11.62
C GLY A 70 5.00 -10.88 11.07
N ALA A 71 3.94 -10.60 11.81
CA ALA A 71 2.57 -10.92 11.44
C ALA A 71 1.56 -9.94 12.04
N ILE A 72 0.46 -9.71 11.32
CA ILE A 72 -0.67 -8.88 11.76
C ILE A 72 -1.93 -9.76 11.80
N ASP A 73 -2.61 -9.81 12.94
CA ASP A 73 -3.96 -10.36 13.06
C ASP A 73 -4.99 -9.32 12.64
N HIS A 74 -6.02 -9.74 11.92
CA HIS A 74 -7.16 -8.90 11.57
C HIS A 74 -8.48 -9.56 11.96
N GLU A 75 -9.46 -8.74 12.28
CA GLU A 75 -10.81 -9.16 12.67
C GLU A 75 -11.83 -8.09 12.25
N ASP A 76 -12.97 -8.48 11.68
CA ASP A 76 -14.03 -7.56 11.27
C ASP A 76 -15.40 -7.89 11.88
N PHE A 77 -16.32 -6.93 11.76
CA PHE A 77 -17.70 -7.06 12.22
C PHE A 77 -18.59 -8.02 11.41
N ALA A 78 -18.06 -8.59 10.33
CA ALA A 78 -18.75 -9.57 9.50
C ALA A 78 -18.38 -11.01 9.93
N GLY A 79 -17.42 -11.15 10.84
CA GLY A 79 -16.91 -12.42 11.34
C GLY A 79 -15.70 -12.94 10.58
N ASN A 80 -15.13 -12.15 9.66
CA ASN A 80 -13.87 -12.49 9.02
C ASN A 80 -12.72 -12.21 10.00
N ALA A 81 -11.83 -13.18 10.14
CA ALA A 81 -10.62 -13.03 10.94
C ALA A 81 -9.51 -13.89 10.36
N GLY A 82 -8.28 -13.49 10.60
CA GLY A 82 -7.12 -14.19 10.08
C GLY A 82 -5.81 -13.51 10.43
N THR A 83 -4.74 -14.07 9.91
CA THR A 83 -3.38 -13.56 10.09
C THR A 83 -2.73 -13.33 8.74
N ILE A 84 -2.13 -12.16 8.60
CA ILE A 84 -1.29 -11.77 7.48
C ILE A 84 0.15 -11.97 7.94
N GLU A 85 0.81 -13.02 7.45
CA GLU A 85 2.18 -13.37 7.83
C GLU A 85 3.20 -12.60 6.97
N ALA A 86 4.47 -12.65 7.35
CA ALA A 86 5.54 -12.00 6.57
C ALA A 86 5.55 -12.47 5.10
N GLY A 87 5.46 -11.50 4.18
CA GLY A 87 5.36 -11.73 2.75
C GLY A 87 3.93 -11.83 2.21
N ASP A 88 2.93 -11.99 3.07
CA ASP A 88 1.51 -12.04 2.68
C ASP A 88 0.96 -10.62 2.46
N LEU A 89 -0.07 -10.56 1.62
CA LEU A 89 -0.89 -9.38 1.42
C LEU A 89 -2.36 -9.66 1.71
N GLN A 90 -3.06 -8.62 2.16
CA GLN A 90 -4.50 -8.59 2.21
C GLN A 90 -5.02 -7.40 1.41
N PHE A 91 -5.90 -7.68 0.45
CA PHE A 91 -6.66 -6.68 -0.29
C PHE A 91 -8.07 -6.65 0.27
N MET A 92 -8.38 -5.62 1.06
CA MET A 92 -9.70 -5.41 1.63
C MET A 92 -10.44 -4.34 0.83
N THR A 93 -11.55 -4.69 0.18
CA THR A 93 -12.49 -3.71 -0.35
C THR A 93 -13.45 -3.30 0.78
N ALA A 94 -13.41 -2.04 1.21
CA ALA A 94 -14.33 -1.54 2.24
C ALA A 94 -15.76 -1.30 1.73
N GLY A 95 -15.88 -0.88 0.46
CA GLY A 95 -17.18 -0.67 -0.20
C GLY A 95 -18.12 0.20 0.63
N ARG A 96 -19.37 -0.26 0.82
CA ARG A 96 -20.42 0.42 1.60
C ARG A 96 -20.14 0.54 3.11
N GLY A 97 -19.11 -0.12 3.64
CA GLY A 97 -18.76 0.03 5.05
C GLY A 97 -18.17 -1.24 5.62
N ILE A 98 -17.05 -1.10 6.32
CA ILE A 98 -16.48 -2.15 7.16
C ILE A 98 -16.00 -1.54 8.47
N MET A 99 -16.10 -2.29 9.57
CA MET A 99 -15.40 -1.98 10.81
C MET A 99 -14.52 -3.18 11.17
N HIS A 100 -13.25 -2.91 11.43
CA HIS A 100 -12.25 -3.95 11.66
C HIS A 100 -11.14 -3.47 12.60
N ALA A 101 -10.32 -4.41 13.06
CA ALA A 101 -9.10 -4.17 13.79
C ALA A 101 -7.92 -4.86 13.08
N GLU A 102 -6.74 -4.26 13.18
CA GLU A 102 -5.46 -4.78 12.67
C GLU A 102 -4.41 -4.67 13.78
N MET A 103 -4.04 -5.81 14.36
CA MET A 103 -3.23 -5.89 15.58
C MET A 103 -1.96 -6.72 15.34
N PRO A 104 -0.76 -6.22 15.67
CA PRO A 104 0.47 -6.98 15.54
C PRO A 104 0.51 -8.18 16.47
N ARG A 105 1.00 -9.32 15.97
CA ARG A 105 1.38 -10.44 16.83
C ARG A 105 2.65 -10.15 17.60
N ASN A 106 2.77 -10.78 18.77
CA ASN A 106 4.01 -10.74 19.53
C ASN A 106 5.04 -11.65 18.86
N ASN A 107 6.10 -11.04 18.30
CA ASN A 107 7.26 -11.79 17.83
C ASN A 107 8.03 -12.37 19.02
N ALA A 108 8.55 -13.60 18.87
CA ALA A 108 9.21 -14.32 19.96
C ALA A 108 10.45 -13.60 20.52
N ASP A 109 11.12 -12.81 19.68
CA ASP A 109 12.29 -11.99 20.01
C ASP A 109 11.93 -10.57 20.46
N GLY A 110 10.63 -10.24 20.53
CA GLY A 110 10.13 -8.91 20.90
C GLY A 110 10.31 -7.84 19.82
N THR A 111 10.76 -8.21 18.61
CA THR A 111 10.92 -7.25 17.52
C THR A 111 9.57 -6.71 17.03
N PRO A 112 9.52 -5.47 16.52
CA PRO A 112 8.29 -4.91 15.98
C PRO A 112 7.90 -5.59 14.66
N ASN A 113 6.61 -5.53 14.36
CA ASN A 113 6.08 -5.93 13.05
C ASN A 113 6.22 -4.76 12.09
N ILE A 114 6.62 -5.03 10.85
CA ILE A 114 6.87 -4.02 9.83
C ILE A 114 6.03 -4.36 8.62
N GLY A 115 5.38 -3.36 8.04
CA GLY A 115 4.59 -3.54 6.85
C GLY A 115 4.22 -2.23 6.18
N MET A 116 3.42 -2.34 5.12
CA MET A 116 2.92 -1.20 4.37
C MET A 116 1.41 -1.28 4.27
N GLN A 117 0.75 -0.13 4.29
CA GLN A 117 -0.68 -0.02 4.02
C GLN A 117 -0.90 1.05 2.95
N LEU A 118 -1.45 0.60 1.82
CA LEU A 118 -1.82 1.45 0.68
C LEU A 118 -3.33 1.54 0.60
N TRP A 119 -3.86 2.76 0.59
CA TRP A 119 -5.26 2.99 0.30
C TRP A 119 -5.44 3.33 -1.17
N VAL A 120 -6.35 2.61 -1.83
CA VAL A 120 -6.67 2.78 -3.25
C VAL A 120 -8.14 3.19 -3.35
N ASP A 121 -8.41 4.28 -4.05
CA ASP A 121 -9.76 4.78 -4.26
C ASP A 121 -10.58 3.80 -5.11
N LEU A 122 -11.85 3.59 -4.74
CA LEU A 122 -12.78 2.83 -5.58
C LEU A 122 -13.40 3.75 -6.64
N PRO A 123 -13.68 3.25 -7.86
CA PRO A 123 -14.51 3.94 -8.82
C PRO A 123 -15.84 4.32 -8.17
N GLU A 124 -16.38 5.50 -8.47
CA GLU A 124 -17.63 6.03 -7.90
C GLU A 124 -18.74 4.97 -7.83
N LYS A 125 -18.96 4.23 -8.93
CA LYS A 125 -19.98 3.18 -9.03
C LYS A 125 -19.77 1.97 -8.12
N LEU A 126 -18.57 1.78 -7.56
CA LEU A 126 -18.21 0.67 -6.68
C LEU A 126 -18.05 1.10 -5.22
N LYS A 127 -18.15 2.41 -4.90
CA LYS A 127 -17.97 2.88 -3.52
C LYS A 127 -19.00 2.34 -2.53
N LEU A 128 -20.11 1.80 -3.01
CA LEU A 128 -21.16 1.17 -2.19
C LEU A 128 -21.32 -0.32 -2.48
N CYS A 129 -20.32 -0.98 -3.08
CA CYS A 129 -20.35 -2.45 -3.20
C CYS A 129 -20.27 -3.12 -1.83
N GLU A 130 -20.62 -4.40 -1.77
CA GLU A 130 -20.41 -5.19 -0.56
C GLU A 130 -18.91 -5.32 -0.24
N PRO A 131 -18.51 -5.24 1.04
CA PRO A 131 -17.12 -5.44 1.43
C PRO A 131 -16.64 -6.84 1.04
N ARG A 132 -15.35 -6.95 0.71
CA ARG A 132 -14.73 -8.26 0.42
C ARG A 132 -13.25 -8.27 0.81
N TYR A 133 -12.73 -9.48 1.05
CA TYR A 133 -11.31 -9.74 1.23
C TYR A 133 -10.76 -10.58 0.08
N ARG A 134 -9.52 -10.29 -0.28
CA ARG A 134 -8.70 -11.15 -1.12
C ARG A 134 -7.31 -11.23 -0.52
N ASP A 135 -7.05 -12.30 0.21
CA ASP A 135 -5.71 -12.62 0.71
C ASP A 135 -4.85 -13.15 -0.45
N LEU A 136 -3.57 -12.79 -0.42
CA LEU A 136 -2.54 -13.29 -1.32
C LEU A 136 -1.36 -13.76 -0.46
N ARG A 137 -1.14 -15.07 -0.39
CA ARG A 137 -0.05 -15.64 0.40
C ARG A 137 1.28 -15.46 -0.31
N ALA A 138 2.36 -15.29 0.44
CA ALA A 138 3.71 -15.08 -0.09
C ALA A 138 4.11 -16.15 -1.12
N LYS A 139 3.71 -17.40 -0.87
CA LYS A 139 3.99 -18.56 -1.75
C LYS A 139 3.24 -18.51 -3.10
N GLU A 140 2.20 -17.70 -3.21
CA GLU A 140 1.40 -17.52 -4.43
C GLU A 140 1.96 -16.42 -5.32
N ILE A 141 2.89 -15.60 -4.80
CA ILE A 141 3.45 -14.45 -5.51
C ILE A 141 4.58 -14.94 -6.44
N PRO A 142 4.46 -14.78 -7.77
CA PRO A 142 5.55 -15.11 -8.68
C PRO A 142 6.77 -14.25 -8.39
N GLN A 143 7.94 -14.89 -8.36
CA GLN A 143 9.23 -14.23 -8.19
C GLN A 143 10.12 -14.55 -9.39
N ILE A 144 10.75 -13.52 -9.94
CA ILE A 144 11.71 -13.65 -11.03
C ILE A 144 13.05 -13.03 -10.65
N GLU A 145 14.11 -13.54 -11.27
CA GLU A 145 15.45 -12.95 -11.22
C GLU A 145 15.84 -12.48 -12.61
N VAL A 146 16.35 -11.25 -12.69
CA VAL A 146 16.79 -10.60 -13.94
C VAL A 146 18.16 -9.97 -13.74
N ASP A 147 18.77 -9.50 -14.83
CA ASP A 147 20.11 -8.88 -14.82
C ASP A 147 21.15 -9.79 -14.15
N ASP A 148 21.27 -11.01 -14.68
CA ASP A 148 22.19 -12.06 -14.20
C ASP A 148 22.04 -12.39 -12.70
N GLY A 149 20.83 -12.30 -12.16
CA GLY A 149 20.53 -12.62 -10.74
C GLY A 149 20.84 -11.50 -9.75
N LYS A 150 21.10 -10.28 -10.25
CA LYS A 150 21.30 -9.09 -9.41
C LYS A 150 20.00 -8.42 -9.00
N VAL A 151 18.92 -8.66 -9.75
CA VAL A 151 17.61 -8.07 -9.47
C VAL A 151 16.62 -9.19 -9.20
N THR A 152 15.96 -9.12 -8.05
CA THR A 152 14.82 -9.98 -7.71
C THR A 152 13.55 -9.14 -7.72
N ILE A 153 12.51 -9.63 -8.40
CA ILE A 153 11.20 -8.96 -8.49
C ILE A 153 10.12 -9.93 -8.03
N LYS A 154 9.38 -9.56 -6.99
CA LYS A 154 8.12 -10.21 -6.62
C LYS A 154 6.97 -9.47 -7.30
N ILE A 155 6.19 -10.20 -8.08
CA ILE A 155 5.12 -9.68 -8.93
C ILE A 155 3.80 -9.80 -8.18
N ILE A 156 3.56 -8.89 -7.24
CA ILE A 156 2.36 -8.89 -6.38
C ILE A 156 1.10 -8.69 -7.22
N SER A 157 1.12 -7.71 -8.13
CA SER A 157 0.05 -7.48 -9.10
C SER A 157 0.63 -6.88 -10.38
N GLY A 158 0.17 -7.36 -11.54
CA GLY A 158 0.60 -6.89 -12.85
C GLY A 158 1.49 -7.88 -13.60
N GLN A 159 2.36 -7.37 -14.46
CA GLN A 159 3.27 -8.18 -15.26
C GLN A 159 4.70 -7.63 -15.18
N SER A 160 5.69 -8.52 -15.10
CA SER A 160 7.10 -8.17 -15.26
C SER A 160 7.82 -9.21 -16.11
N HIS A 161 8.52 -8.74 -17.15
CA HIS A 161 9.46 -9.54 -17.95
C HIS A 161 8.84 -10.86 -18.45
N GLY A 162 7.60 -10.79 -18.94
CA GLY A 162 6.85 -11.94 -19.46
C GLY A 162 6.20 -12.85 -18.42
N THR A 163 6.26 -12.49 -17.14
CA THR A 163 5.59 -13.23 -16.05
C THR A 163 4.44 -12.40 -15.48
N ASP A 164 3.24 -12.98 -15.44
CA ASP A 164 2.04 -12.37 -14.89
C ASP A 164 1.84 -12.73 -13.40
N SER A 165 1.23 -11.83 -12.64
CA SER A 165 0.78 -12.06 -11.27
C SER A 165 -0.49 -12.91 -11.19
N VAL A 166 -0.89 -13.24 -9.96
CA VAL A 166 -2.28 -13.63 -9.67
C VAL A 166 -3.22 -12.47 -10.05
N GLN A 167 -4.38 -12.80 -10.61
CA GLN A 167 -5.37 -11.83 -11.09
C GLN A 167 -6.50 -11.58 -10.07
N GLU A 168 -7.33 -10.57 -10.36
CA GLU A 168 -8.57 -10.25 -9.62
C GLU A 168 -8.39 -9.89 -8.13
N LEU A 169 -7.24 -9.28 -7.80
CA LEU A 169 -6.90 -8.89 -6.42
C LEU A 169 -7.68 -7.65 -5.95
N ALA A 170 -7.80 -6.63 -6.80
CA ALA A 170 -8.42 -5.34 -6.48
C ALA A 170 -9.46 -4.95 -7.54
N TYR A 171 -10.43 -4.12 -7.17
CA TYR A 171 -11.39 -3.57 -8.13
C TYR A 171 -10.80 -2.42 -8.95
N THR A 172 -9.97 -1.59 -8.31
CA THR A 172 -9.20 -0.56 -9.02
C THR A 172 -7.93 -1.18 -9.59
N PRO A 173 -7.68 -1.11 -10.91
CA PRO A 173 -6.47 -1.66 -11.49
C PRO A 173 -5.21 -1.04 -10.88
N VAL A 174 -4.42 -1.89 -10.21
CA VAL A 174 -3.17 -1.53 -9.54
C VAL A 174 -2.13 -2.62 -9.78
N TRP A 175 -0.92 -2.20 -10.11
CA TRP A 175 0.26 -3.03 -10.23
C TRP A 175 1.20 -2.72 -9.08
N ILE A 176 1.76 -3.77 -8.46
CA ILE A 176 2.61 -3.67 -7.28
C ILE A 176 3.76 -4.65 -7.47
N PHE A 177 4.98 -4.17 -7.28
CA PHE A 177 6.20 -4.97 -7.35
C PHE A 177 7.05 -4.71 -6.11
N ASP A 178 7.55 -5.76 -5.46
CA ASP A 178 8.59 -5.68 -4.44
C ASP A 178 9.92 -6.06 -5.09
N VAL A 179 10.83 -5.08 -5.19
CA VAL A 179 12.05 -5.18 -5.98
C VAL A 179 13.26 -5.04 -5.07
N THR A 180 14.19 -5.98 -5.18
CA THR A 180 15.51 -5.92 -4.56
C THR A 180 16.58 -5.90 -5.65
N ILE A 181 17.52 -4.96 -5.55
CA ILE A 181 18.63 -4.80 -6.49
C ILE A 181 19.95 -4.85 -5.71
N LYS A 182 20.81 -5.81 -6.05
CA LYS A 182 22.18 -5.91 -5.53
C LYS A 182 23.09 -4.85 -6.17
N PRO A 183 24.24 -4.51 -5.55
CA PRO A 183 25.22 -3.60 -6.13
C PRO A 183 25.57 -3.92 -7.58
N GLY A 184 25.52 -2.91 -8.44
CA GLY A 184 25.77 -3.02 -9.88
C GLY A 184 24.66 -3.71 -10.68
N GLY A 185 23.48 -3.88 -10.07
CA GLY A 185 22.27 -4.37 -10.72
C GLY A 185 21.42 -3.24 -11.33
N LYS A 186 20.68 -3.56 -12.38
CA LYS A 186 19.81 -2.61 -13.10
C LYS A 186 18.52 -3.28 -13.58
N VAL A 187 17.41 -2.57 -13.45
CA VAL A 187 16.10 -3.02 -13.95
C VAL A 187 15.39 -1.90 -14.69
N THR A 188 14.64 -2.28 -15.73
CA THR A 188 13.64 -1.41 -16.36
C THR A 188 12.30 -2.12 -16.31
N GLN A 189 11.38 -1.59 -15.51
CA GLN A 189 10.03 -2.13 -15.39
C GLN A 189 9.08 -1.37 -16.30
N GLU A 190 8.46 -2.07 -17.24
CA GLU A 190 7.38 -1.53 -18.07
C GLU A 190 6.10 -1.39 -17.25
N LEU A 191 5.36 -0.31 -17.47
CA LEU A 191 4.13 0.04 -16.79
C LEU A 191 3.07 0.43 -17.82
N PRO A 192 1.77 0.23 -17.54
CA PRO A 192 0.73 0.63 -18.47
C PRO A 192 0.79 2.14 -18.77
N GLY A 193 0.66 2.48 -20.05
CA GLY A 193 0.62 3.88 -20.49
C GLY A 193 -0.55 4.62 -19.84
N GLY A 194 -0.32 5.87 -19.44
CA GLY A 194 -1.37 6.68 -18.79
C GLY A 194 -1.65 6.30 -17.34
N TRP A 195 -0.96 5.32 -16.74
CA TRP A 195 -1.11 5.05 -15.31
C TRP A 195 -0.29 6.02 -14.47
N ASN A 196 -0.76 6.35 -13.26
CA ASN A 196 0.05 7.07 -12.27
C ASN A 196 0.96 6.07 -11.56
N ALA A 197 2.22 6.44 -11.33
CA ALA A 197 3.21 5.54 -10.75
C ALA A 197 4.10 6.22 -9.73
N PHE A 198 4.49 5.49 -8.69
CA PHE A 198 5.48 5.92 -7.71
C PHE A 198 6.30 4.72 -7.22
N ALA A 199 7.50 4.98 -6.70
CA ALA A 199 8.27 4.01 -5.94
C ALA A 199 8.44 4.48 -4.48
N TYR A 200 8.54 3.53 -3.56
CA TYR A 200 8.84 3.79 -2.15
C TYR A 200 10.04 2.97 -1.72
N THR A 201 11.13 3.64 -1.33
CA THR A 201 12.39 2.97 -0.94
C THR A 201 12.29 2.46 0.51
N LEU A 202 12.56 1.17 0.71
CA LEU A 202 12.50 0.50 2.00
C LEU A 202 13.88 0.46 2.68
N SER A 203 14.91 0.11 1.93
CA SER A 203 16.29 -0.01 2.38
C SER A 203 17.28 0.29 1.27
N GLY A 204 18.54 0.53 1.65
CA GLY A 204 19.60 0.89 0.72
C GLY A 204 19.35 2.23 0.01
N THR A 205 20.15 2.41 -1.04
CA THR A 205 20.12 3.59 -1.90
C THR A 205 20.08 3.13 -3.35
N ALA A 206 19.20 3.73 -4.14
CA ALA A 206 19.04 3.42 -5.56
C ALA A 206 19.06 4.68 -6.41
N LEU A 207 19.50 4.55 -7.66
CA LEU A 207 19.45 5.60 -8.66
C LEU A 207 18.22 5.37 -9.54
N PHE A 208 17.27 6.30 -9.48
CA PHE A 208 16.07 6.30 -10.31
C PHE A 208 16.28 7.17 -11.54
N GLY A 209 15.82 6.71 -12.71
CA GLY A 209 15.96 7.42 -13.99
C GLY A 209 16.93 6.73 -14.95
N THR A 210 17.00 7.21 -16.19
CA THR A 210 17.73 6.51 -17.26
C THR A 210 19.19 6.88 -17.38
N THR A 211 19.53 8.17 -17.48
CA THR A 211 20.91 8.61 -17.75
C THR A 211 21.17 10.05 -17.30
N GLY A 212 22.33 10.27 -16.67
CA GLY A 212 22.91 11.61 -16.51
C GLY A 212 22.11 12.50 -15.55
N LYS A 213 21.73 13.70 -16.00
CA LYS A 213 21.06 14.70 -15.14
C LYS A 213 19.64 14.33 -14.72
N ASP A 214 19.03 13.36 -15.40
CA ASP A 214 17.68 12.89 -15.10
C ASP A 214 17.67 11.75 -14.07
N GLN A 215 18.86 11.25 -13.68
CA GLN A 215 18.99 10.31 -12.59
C GLN A 215 19.03 11.02 -11.24
N GLN A 216 18.35 10.45 -10.26
CA GLN A 216 18.41 10.89 -8.87
C GLN A 216 18.76 9.72 -7.95
N THR A 217 19.77 9.93 -7.11
CA THR A 217 20.11 9.05 -6.01
C THR A 217 19.07 9.23 -4.90
N VAL A 218 18.42 8.15 -4.50
CA VAL A 218 17.33 8.15 -3.52
C VAL A 218 17.63 7.14 -2.42
N GLU A 219 17.74 7.64 -1.20
CA GLU A 219 17.92 6.83 0.01
C GLU A 219 16.60 6.23 0.48
N LYS A 220 16.65 5.33 1.47
CA LYS A 220 15.46 4.74 2.12
C LYS A 220 14.44 5.77 2.63
N PHE A 221 13.19 5.31 2.74
CA PHE A 221 12.03 6.05 3.23
C PHE A 221 11.68 7.29 2.40
N HIS A 222 11.95 7.25 1.10
CA HIS A 222 11.54 8.28 0.17
C HIS A 222 10.47 7.74 -0.76
N ASN A 223 9.55 8.62 -1.13
CA ASN A 223 8.64 8.41 -2.23
C ASN A 223 9.20 9.10 -3.49
N VAL A 224 9.27 8.35 -4.59
CA VAL A 224 9.67 8.81 -5.93
C VAL A 224 8.42 8.79 -6.80
N VAL A 225 7.86 9.96 -7.07
CA VAL A 225 6.68 10.11 -7.93
C VAL A 225 7.16 10.30 -9.36
N PHE A 226 6.59 9.54 -10.29
CA PHE A 226 6.91 9.63 -11.70
C PHE A 226 5.87 10.46 -12.45
N GLU A 227 6.31 11.07 -13.55
CA GLU A 227 5.41 11.64 -14.54
C GLU A 227 4.57 10.53 -15.21
N GLN A 228 3.38 10.90 -15.67
CA GLN A 228 2.48 9.98 -16.38
C GLN A 228 2.98 9.67 -17.80
N LYS A 229 3.77 10.57 -18.39
CA LYS A 229 4.36 10.40 -19.72
C LYS A 229 5.49 9.37 -19.66
N GLY A 230 5.42 8.40 -20.57
CA GLY A 230 6.32 7.25 -20.62
C GLY A 230 5.64 5.98 -20.13
N ASP A 231 6.26 4.84 -20.38
CA ASP A 231 5.75 3.50 -20.11
C ASP A 231 6.78 2.62 -19.39
N ALA A 232 7.87 3.19 -18.88
CA ALA A 232 8.84 2.43 -18.08
C ALA A 232 9.52 3.26 -16.98
N VAL A 233 9.92 2.57 -15.91
CA VAL A 233 10.78 3.12 -14.84
C VAL A 233 12.08 2.32 -14.82
N THR A 234 13.20 3.03 -14.84
CA THR A 234 14.54 2.44 -14.72
C THR A 234 15.12 2.74 -13.34
N VAL A 235 15.68 1.70 -12.71
CA VAL A 235 16.33 1.78 -11.41
C VAL A 235 17.62 0.98 -11.44
N GLU A 236 18.68 1.51 -10.85
CA GLU A 236 19.96 0.82 -10.68
C GLU A 236 20.56 1.07 -9.30
N VAL A 237 21.47 0.19 -8.88
CA VAL A 237 22.26 0.37 -7.66
C VAL A 237 23.73 0.46 -8.06
N ASP A 238 24.43 1.45 -7.51
CA ASP A 238 25.84 1.69 -7.81
C ASP A 238 26.68 0.42 -7.49
N PRO A 239 27.60 -0.02 -8.37
CA PRO A 239 28.49 -1.14 -8.10
C PRO A 239 29.33 -1.02 -6.83
N SER A 240 29.59 0.21 -6.36
CA SER A 240 30.32 0.49 -5.13
C SER A 240 29.43 0.55 -3.87
N ALA A 241 28.11 0.37 -4.01
CA ALA A 241 27.21 0.33 -2.86
C ALA A 241 27.54 -0.86 -1.92
N GLU A 242 27.48 -0.60 -0.61
CA GLU A 242 27.80 -1.62 0.42
C GLU A 242 26.64 -2.60 0.66
N GLU A 243 25.41 -2.16 0.39
CA GLU A 243 24.18 -2.94 0.61
C GLU A 243 23.28 -2.93 -0.63
N GLU A 244 22.39 -3.92 -0.71
CA GLU A 244 21.31 -3.96 -1.70
C GLU A 244 20.27 -2.87 -1.41
N SER A 245 19.58 -2.40 -2.45
CA SER A 245 18.41 -1.55 -2.29
C SER A 245 17.13 -2.32 -2.52
N ARG A 246 16.16 -2.12 -1.63
CA ARG A 246 14.81 -2.68 -1.75
C ARG A 246 13.79 -1.55 -1.83
N PHE A 247 12.85 -1.64 -2.77
CA PHE A 247 11.77 -0.68 -2.92
C PHE A 247 10.50 -1.36 -3.43
N ILE A 248 9.36 -0.74 -3.13
CA ILE A 248 8.09 -1.11 -3.75
C ILE A 248 7.83 -0.16 -4.91
N LEU A 249 7.53 -0.70 -6.09
CA LEU A 249 7.07 0.07 -7.25
C LEU A 249 5.58 -0.17 -7.45
N VAL A 250 4.81 0.91 -7.53
CA VAL A 250 3.35 0.87 -7.65
C VAL A 250 2.90 1.69 -8.84
N ALA A 251 1.97 1.16 -9.63
CA ALA A 251 1.27 1.90 -10.68
C ALA A 251 -0.23 1.62 -10.62
N GLY A 252 -1.06 2.62 -10.92
CA GLY A 252 -2.51 2.46 -10.84
C GLY A 252 -3.23 3.29 -11.90
N LEU A 253 -4.37 2.79 -12.34
CA LEU A 253 -5.24 3.51 -13.27
C LEU A 253 -5.82 4.76 -12.57
N PRO A 254 -5.49 5.99 -13.01
CA PRO A 254 -6.06 7.19 -12.44
C PRO A 254 -7.57 7.21 -12.68
N LEU A 255 -8.32 7.55 -11.65
CA LEU A 255 -9.76 7.73 -11.72
C LEU A 255 -10.06 9.20 -12.00
N ASP A 256 -10.82 9.46 -13.06
CA ASP A 256 -11.37 10.78 -13.37
C ASP A 256 -12.63 11.04 -12.54
N GLN A 257 -12.43 11.25 -11.24
CA GLN A 257 -13.50 11.49 -10.28
C GLN A 257 -13.04 12.41 -9.17
N LYS A 258 -13.99 13.08 -8.51
CA LYS A 258 -13.72 13.89 -7.34
C LYS A 258 -13.42 13.00 -6.14
N VAL A 259 -12.39 13.34 -5.36
CA VAL A 259 -12.05 12.68 -4.10
C VAL A 259 -12.38 13.63 -2.94
N VAL A 260 -13.28 13.21 -2.06
CA VAL A 260 -13.59 13.91 -0.80
C VAL A 260 -13.33 12.92 0.33
N GLN A 261 -12.30 13.21 1.12
CA GLN A 261 -11.86 12.36 2.23
C GLN A 261 -12.06 13.08 3.55
N TYR A 262 -12.67 12.38 4.51
CA TYR A 262 -12.71 12.81 5.92
C TYR A 262 -12.41 11.60 6.80
N GLY A 263 -11.18 11.56 7.32
CA GLY A 263 -10.65 10.43 8.08
C GLY A 263 -10.82 9.11 7.30
N PRO A 264 -11.59 8.14 7.82
CA PRO A 264 -11.77 6.82 7.22
C PRO A 264 -12.73 6.76 6.02
N PHE A 265 -13.44 7.85 5.71
CA PHE A 265 -14.48 7.86 4.68
C PHE A 265 -14.00 8.62 3.44
N VAL A 266 -14.01 7.95 2.29
CA VAL A 266 -13.55 8.51 1.01
C VAL A 266 -14.65 8.37 -0.04
N LEU A 267 -15.36 9.46 -0.33
CA LEU A 267 -16.49 9.49 -1.26
C LEU A 267 -16.28 10.61 -2.31
N ASN A 268 -17.27 10.88 -3.17
CA ASN A 268 -17.14 11.84 -4.27
C ASN A 268 -17.73 13.23 -3.96
N SER A 269 -18.46 13.40 -2.84
CA SER A 269 -19.08 14.65 -2.40
C SER A 269 -19.05 14.84 -0.88
N GLN A 270 -19.23 16.08 -0.41
CA GLN A 270 -19.26 16.37 1.03
C GLN A 270 -20.52 15.76 1.68
N GLU A 271 -21.62 15.77 0.94
CA GLU A 271 -22.90 15.20 1.34
C GLU A 271 -22.78 13.68 1.56
N GLN A 272 -22.12 12.97 0.65
CA GLN A 272 -21.87 11.53 0.81
C GLN A 272 -20.96 11.20 2.00
N VAL A 273 -19.93 12.02 2.25
CA VAL A 273 -19.07 11.85 3.43
C VAL A 273 -19.86 12.10 4.72
N TYR A 274 -20.67 13.15 4.77
CA TYR A 274 -21.54 13.43 5.91
C TYR A 274 -22.53 12.28 6.14
N GLN A 275 -23.13 11.75 5.07
CA GLN A 275 -23.99 10.58 5.16
C GLN A 275 -23.24 9.36 5.69
N ALA A 276 -22.00 9.12 5.27
CA ALA A 276 -21.17 8.04 5.80
C ALA A 276 -20.92 8.14 7.30
N MET A 277 -20.70 9.35 7.81
CA MET A 277 -20.57 9.60 9.25
C MET A 277 -21.88 9.31 9.99
N LEU A 278 -23.02 9.74 9.45
CA LEU A 278 -24.33 9.45 10.02
C LEU A 278 -24.66 7.96 10.02
N ASP A 279 -24.37 7.26 8.91
CA ASP A 279 -24.59 5.83 8.76
C ASP A 279 -23.76 5.04 9.78
N TYR A 280 -22.49 5.43 9.98
CA TYR A 280 -21.64 4.83 11.01
C TYR A 280 -22.19 5.07 12.42
N GLN A 281 -22.56 6.31 12.77
CA GLN A 281 -23.08 6.67 14.08
C GLN A 281 -24.44 6.02 14.40
N SER A 282 -25.28 5.84 13.38
CA SER A 282 -26.61 5.24 13.50
C SER A 282 -26.62 3.73 13.29
N HIS A 283 -25.48 3.12 12.95
CA HIS A 283 -25.34 1.71 12.59
C HIS A 283 -26.31 1.32 11.46
N SER A 284 -26.24 2.03 10.34
CA SER A 284 -27.13 1.82 9.19
C SER A 284 -26.38 1.78 7.86
N ASN A 285 -27.06 1.35 6.80
CA ASN A 285 -26.60 1.42 5.41
C ASN A 285 -25.20 0.84 5.17
N GLY A 286 -24.88 -0.30 5.78
CA GLY A 286 -23.58 -0.98 5.69
C GLY A 286 -22.84 -1.07 7.01
N PHE A 287 -23.25 -0.30 8.02
CA PHE A 287 -22.69 -0.34 9.37
C PHE A 287 -23.62 -0.99 10.42
N GLU A 288 -24.64 -1.75 10.01
CA GLU A 288 -25.61 -2.39 10.90
C GLU A 288 -24.93 -3.28 11.95
N ARG A 289 -23.86 -3.96 11.55
CA ARG A 289 -23.10 -4.86 12.43
C ARG A 289 -22.14 -4.14 13.36
N ALA A 290 -21.91 -2.84 13.20
CA ALA A 290 -21.07 -2.08 14.11
C ALA A 290 -21.75 -1.87 15.48
N ALA A 291 -23.09 -2.02 15.56
CA ALA A 291 -23.85 -1.86 16.80
C ALA A 291 -23.43 -2.89 17.86
N GLY A 292 -22.67 -2.43 18.86
CA GLY A 292 -22.22 -3.27 19.98
C GLY A 292 -21.12 -4.27 19.63
N TRP A 293 -20.62 -4.27 18.39
CA TRP A 293 -19.47 -5.09 18.03
C TRP A 293 -18.20 -4.54 18.66
N ARG A 294 -17.33 -5.46 19.09
CA ARG A 294 -15.97 -5.17 19.52
C ARG A 294 -15.09 -6.33 19.10
N SER A 295 -13.94 -6.04 18.48
CA SER A 295 -13.00 -7.12 18.16
C SER A 295 -12.45 -7.77 19.44
N GLU A 296 -12.15 -9.06 19.39
CA GLU A 296 -11.40 -9.73 20.45
C GLU A 296 -9.95 -9.24 20.50
N ILE A 297 -9.34 -9.02 19.33
CA ILE A 297 -7.93 -8.63 19.22
C ILE A 297 -7.67 -7.18 19.72
N GLY A 298 -8.64 -6.28 19.53
CA GLY A 298 -8.55 -4.88 19.96
C GLY A 298 -8.75 -4.66 21.46
N LYS A 299 -9.40 -5.61 22.16
CA LYS A 299 -9.60 -5.52 23.63
C LYS A 299 -8.29 -5.46 24.41
N SER A 300 -7.23 -6.07 23.87
CA SER A 300 -5.91 -6.13 24.50
C SER A 300 -5.26 -4.77 24.74
N MET A 301 -5.75 -3.70 24.10
CA MET A 301 -5.25 -2.33 24.27
C MET A 301 -6.11 -1.43 25.16
N VAL A 302 -7.19 -1.95 25.75
CA VAL A 302 -8.06 -1.19 26.66
C VAL A 302 -7.68 -1.48 28.12
N HIS A 303 -6.55 -0.95 28.58
CA HIS A 303 -6.17 -0.88 30.00
C HIS A 303 -5.61 0.50 30.35
#